data_AF-A0A942A8L4-F1
#
_entry.id   AF-A0A942A8L4-F1
#
_cell.length_a   1.000
_cell.length_b   1.000
_cell.length_c   1.000
_cell.angle_alpha   90.00
_cell.angle_beta   90.00
_cell.angle_gamma   90.00
#
_symmetry.space_group_name_H-M   'P 1'
#
loop_
_entity.id
_entity.type
_entity.pdbx_description
1 polymer ?
#
loop_
_entity_poly.entity_id
_entity_poly.type
_entity_poly.pdbx_seq_one_letter_code
_entity_poly.pdbx_strand_id
1 'polypeptide(L)'
;MKKILFFMTLLVMGVSFAFAQTNADIKFDKTTHDFGKFSENSPVVSCTFTFTNIGDAPLVIHQAVASCGCTVPEYTKEPIMPGKKGIIKVTY
;
A
#
# COMPACT_ATOMS: atom_id res chain seq x y z
N MET A 1 -31.28 -15.69 -35.88
CA MET A 1 -29.88 -15.25 -36.13
C MET A 1 -29.55 -13.94 -35.43
N LYS A 2 -30.27 -12.83 -35.66
CA LYS A 2 -29.99 -11.53 -35.01
C LYS A 2 -30.01 -11.55 -33.47
N LYS A 3 -30.95 -12.28 -32.85
CA LYS A 3 -31.03 -12.42 -31.38
C LYS A 3 -29.85 -13.21 -30.79
N ILE A 4 -29.41 -14.27 -31.46
CA ILE A 4 -28.25 -15.09 -31.05
C ILE A 4 -26.96 -14.28 -31.17
N LEU A 5 -26.81 -13.51 -32.26
CA LEU A 5 -25.68 -12.61 -32.44
C LEU A 5 -25.63 -11.55 -31.32
N PHE A 6 -26.79 -10.99 -30.94
CA PHE A 6 -26.90 -10.02 -29.85
C PHE A 6 -26.50 -10.59 -28.49
N PHE A 7 -26.96 -11.80 -28.15
CA PHE A 7 -26.57 -12.47 -26.90
C PHE A 7 -25.08 -12.84 -26.87
N MET A 8 -24.52 -13.26 -28.00
CA MET A 8 -23.09 -13.59 -28.11
C MET A 8 -22.20 -12.36 -28.00
N THR A 9 -22.60 -11.21 -28.57
CA THR A 9 -21.90 -9.94 -28.36
C THR A 9 -21.98 -9.47 -26.90
N LEU A 10 -23.14 -9.66 -26.23
CA LEU A 10 -23.30 -9.29 -24.82
C LEU A 10 -22.42 -10.15 -23.89
N LEU A 11 -22.30 -11.45 -24.19
CA LEU A 11 -21.45 -12.38 -23.46
C LEU A 11 -19.96 -12.01 -23.60
N VAL A 12 -19.50 -11.73 -24.82
CA VAL A 12 -18.11 -11.31 -25.08
C VAL A 12 -17.80 -9.98 -24.37
N MET A 13 -18.75 -9.05 -24.33
CA MET A 13 -18.57 -7.77 -23.62
C MET A 13 -18.47 -7.96 -22.10
N GLY A 14 -19.25 -8.87 -21.51
CA GLY A 14 -19.19 -9.18 -20.08
C GLY A 14 -17.88 -9.83 -19.63
N VAL A 15 -17.26 -10.66 -20.47
CA VAL A 15 -15.98 -11.32 -20.17
C VAL A 15 -14.82 -10.32 -20.14
N SER A 16 -14.84 -9.29 -20.98
CA SER A 16 -13.80 -8.24 -21.02
C SER A 16 -13.72 -7.41 -19.73
N PHE A 17 -14.82 -7.26 -18.98
CA PHE A 17 -14.81 -6.54 -17.70
C PHE A 17 -14.15 -7.32 -16.56
N ALA A 18 -14.13 -8.66 -16.63
CA ALA A 18 -13.54 -9.49 -15.59
C ALA A 18 -12.00 -9.39 -15.54
N PHE A 19 -11.35 -9.07 -16.66
CA PHE A 19 -9.89 -8.98 -16.78
C PHE A 19 -9.31 -7.59 -16.47
N ALA A 20 -10.14 -6.61 -16.10
CA ALA A 20 -9.70 -5.23 -15.84
C ALA A 20 -9.40 -4.93 -14.35
N GLN A 21 -9.38 -5.95 -13.48
CA GLN A 21 -9.09 -5.76 -12.06
C GLN A 21 -7.59 -5.54 -11.85
N THR A 22 -7.21 -4.29 -11.58
CA THR A 22 -5.85 -3.92 -11.15
C THR A 22 -5.76 -3.98 -9.62
N ASN A 23 -4.58 -4.30 -9.10
CA ASN A 23 -4.33 -4.57 -7.70
C ASN A 23 -3.15 -3.72 -7.22
N ALA A 24 -3.34 -2.98 -6.13
CA ALA A 24 -2.23 -2.38 -5.40
C ALA A 24 -1.67 -3.41 -4.41
N ASP A 25 -0.35 -3.59 -4.38
CA ASP A 25 0.31 -4.54 -3.48
C ASP A 25 1.59 -3.94 -2.91
N ILE A 26 1.92 -4.26 -1.66
CA ILE A 26 2.95 -3.60 -0.88
C ILE A 26 3.98 -4.61 -0.35
N LYS A 27 5.26 -4.32 -0.59
CA LYS A 27 6.37 -5.08 -0.02
C LYS A 27 7.28 -4.19 0.81
N PHE A 28 7.39 -4.49 2.10
CA PHE A 28 8.30 -3.80 3.01
C PHE A 28 9.73 -4.36 2.92
N ASP A 29 10.73 -3.49 3.01
CA ASP A 29 12.13 -3.90 3.13
C ASP A 29 12.40 -4.60 4.48
N LYS A 30 11.69 -4.17 5.53
CA LYS A 30 11.62 -4.79 6.85
C LYS A 30 10.30 -4.43 7.53
N THR A 31 9.84 -5.26 8.46
CA THR A 31 8.62 -5.00 9.24
C THR A 31 8.88 -4.82 10.73
N THR A 32 10.11 -5.05 11.17
CA THR A 32 10.51 -4.98 12.59
C THR A 32 11.72 -4.07 12.74
N HIS A 33 11.74 -3.32 13.83
CA HIS A 33 12.89 -2.58 14.30
C HIS A 33 12.96 -2.67 15.82
N ASP A 34 14.13 -2.97 16.35
CA ASP A 34 14.43 -2.94 17.76
C ASP A 34 15.30 -1.71 18.05
N PHE A 35 14.80 -0.81 18.89
CA PHE A 35 15.54 0.39 19.31
C PHE A 35 16.62 0.06 20.36
N GLY A 36 16.58 -1.14 20.95
CA GLY A 36 17.46 -1.52 22.05
C GLY A 36 17.28 -0.61 23.25
N LYS A 37 18.39 -0.27 23.90
CA LYS A 37 18.42 0.67 25.02
C LYS A 37 18.77 2.06 24.49
N PHE A 38 17.94 3.05 24.81
CA PHE A 38 18.21 4.46 24.54
C PHE A 38 18.08 5.27 25.83
N SER A 39 18.70 6.45 25.86
CA SER A 39 18.77 7.31 27.04
C SER A 39 17.45 8.01 27.28
N GLU A 40 17.02 8.10 28.54
CA GLU A 40 15.88 8.94 28.93
C GLU A 40 16.14 10.43 28.65
N ASN A 41 17.41 10.85 28.58
CA ASN A 41 17.80 12.21 28.18
C ASN A 41 17.64 12.44 26.66
N SER A 42 17.34 11.41 25.89
CA SER A 42 17.06 11.47 24.45
C SER A 42 15.91 10.50 24.13
N PRO A 43 14.69 10.79 24.64
CA PRO A 43 13.60 9.84 24.66
C PRO A 43 12.94 9.64 23.28
N VAL A 44 13.18 10.57 22.36
CA VAL A 44 12.61 10.55 21.02
C VAL A 44 13.51 9.74 20.09
N VAL A 45 12.99 8.61 19.61
CA VAL A 45 13.68 7.74 18.65
C VAL A 45 12.78 7.46 17.46
N SER A 46 13.36 7.40 16.26
CA SER A 46 12.58 7.20 15.03
C SER A 46 13.14 6.08 14.17
N CYS A 47 12.26 5.36 13.49
CA CYS A 47 12.61 4.39 12.47
C CYS A 47 11.79 4.62 11.20
N THR A 48 12.47 4.65 10.05
CA THR A 48 11.82 4.70 8.74
C THR A 48 11.73 3.29 8.16
N PHE A 49 10.51 2.88 7.85
CA PHE A 49 10.18 1.67 7.10
C PHE A 49 9.96 2.07 5.65
N THR A 50 10.79 1.53 4.77
CA THR A 50 10.65 1.70 3.32
C THR A 50 9.86 0.53 2.76
N PHE A 51 8.96 0.82 1.83
CA PHE A 51 8.23 -0.19 1.08
C PHE A 51 8.25 0.12 -0.41
N THR A 52 7.97 -0.88 -1.23
CA THR A 52 7.82 -0.79 -2.67
C THR A 52 6.40 -1.20 -3.06
N ASN A 53 5.75 -0.44 -3.94
CA ASN A 53 4.52 -0.90 -4.60
C ASN A 53 4.90 -1.97 -5.64
N ILE A 54 4.54 -3.22 -5.37
CA ILE A 54 4.81 -4.37 -6.25
C ILE A 54 3.58 -4.78 -7.08
N GLY A 55 2.47 -4.06 -6.92
CA GLY A 55 1.26 -4.24 -7.72
C GLY A 55 1.34 -3.54 -9.09
N ASP A 56 0.20 -3.55 -9.79
CA ASP A 56 0.04 -2.97 -11.13
C ASP A 56 -0.87 -1.71 -11.14
N ALA A 57 -1.39 -1.31 -9.97
CA ALA A 57 -2.11 -0.06 -9.75
C ALA A 57 -1.35 0.91 -8.83
N PRO A 58 -1.65 2.23 -8.85
CA PRO A 58 -1.17 3.16 -7.82
C PRO A 58 -1.60 2.72 -6.42
N LEU A 59 -0.66 2.73 -5.48
CA LEU A 59 -0.90 2.41 -4.08
C LEU A 59 -1.13 3.68 -3.28
N VAL A 60 -2.22 3.73 -2.50
CA VAL A 60 -2.56 4.85 -1.63
C VAL A 60 -2.66 4.35 -0.20
N ILE A 61 -1.95 5.01 0.72
CA ILE A 61 -2.11 4.76 2.15
C ILE A 61 -3.26 5.62 2.67
N HIS A 62 -4.39 4.99 2.98
CA HIS A 62 -5.53 5.70 3.57
C HIS A 62 -5.24 6.17 5.00
N GLN A 63 -4.65 5.30 5.82
CA GLN A 63 -4.38 5.59 7.22
C GLN A 63 -3.20 4.74 7.72
N ALA A 64 -2.42 5.30 8.65
CA ALA A 64 -1.47 4.56 9.48
C ALA A 64 -1.86 4.76 10.94
N VAL A 65 -2.13 3.67 11.65
CA VAL A 65 -2.60 3.69 13.04
C VAL A 65 -1.59 3.01 13.93
N ALA A 66 -1.16 3.72 14.97
CA ALA A 66 -0.38 3.15 16.04
C ALA A 66 -1.29 2.45 17.05
N SER A 67 -0.86 1.28 17.54
CA SER A 67 -1.55 0.56 18.62
C SER A 67 -1.31 1.21 20.00
N CYS A 68 -0.16 1.86 20.19
CA CYS A 68 0.17 2.64 21.38
C CYS A 68 0.09 4.14 21.07
N GLY A 69 -0.51 4.93 21.97
CA GLY A 69 -0.53 6.40 21.85
C GLY A 69 0.84 7.07 21.99
N CYS A 70 1.86 6.30 22.36
CA CYS A 70 3.26 6.73 22.45
C CYS A 70 3.95 6.81 21.08
N THR A 71 3.46 6.11 20.06
CA THR A 71 4.08 6.10 18.73
C THR A 71 3.29 6.93 17.72
N VAL A 72 3.99 7.73 16.92
CA VAL A 72 3.40 8.59 15.89
C VAL A 72 3.90 8.16 14.51
N PRO A 73 3.02 7.63 13.64
CA PRO A 73 3.38 7.30 12.26
C PRO A 73 3.20 8.50 11.32
N GLU A 74 4.25 8.82 10.57
CA GLU A 74 4.24 9.69 9.39
C GLU A 74 4.41 8.82 8.14
N TYR A 75 3.69 9.09 7.06
CA TYR A 75 3.74 8.25 5.85
C TYR A 75 3.55 9.05 4.57
N THR A 76 4.04 8.52 3.45
CA THR A 76 3.86 9.11 2.12
C THR A 76 2.37 9.29 1.80
N LYS A 77 1.95 10.53 1.50
CA LYS A 77 0.54 10.86 1.26
C LYS A 77 0.16 10.78 -0.21
N GLU A 78 1.14 10.95 -1.09
CA GLU A 78 0.97 10.86 -2.53
C GLU A 78 0.77 9.39 -2.95
N PRO A 79 -0.01 9.13 -4.02
CA PRO A 79 -0.07 7.80 -4.61
C PRO A 79 1.31 7.30 -5.06
N ILE A 80 1.65 6.08 -4.64
CA ILE A 80 2.90 5.40 -5.00
C ILE A 80 2.66 4.56 -6.25
N MET A 81 3.22 4.98 -7.38
CA MET A 81 3.10 4.25 -8.65
C MET A 81 3.76 2.85 -8.59
N PRO A 82 3.35 1.90 -9.44
CA PRO A 82 4.00 0.60 -9.57
C PRO A 82 5.53 0.69 -9.68
N GLY A 83 6.23 -0.14 -8.90
CA GLY A 83 7.69 -0.18 -8.80
C GLY A 83 8.33 1.00 -8.06
N LYS A 84 7.54 1.98 -7.59
CA LYS A 84 8.05 3.10 -6.78
C LYS A 84 8.02 2.77 -5.29
N LYS A 85 8.85 3.51 -4.55
CA LYS A 85 8.99 3.37 -3.10
C LYS A 85 8.22 4.46 -2.37
N GLY A 86 7.70 4.09 -1.20
CA GLY A 86 7.17 5.02 -0.20
C GLY A 86 7.77 4.73 1.16
N ILE A 87 7.45 5.57 2.14
CA ILE A 87 7.96 5.46 3.50
C ILE A 87 6.86 5.54 4.55
N ILE A 88 7.10 4.86 5.67
CA ILE A 88 6.40 5.05 6.94
C ILE A 88 7.47 5.30 8.00
N LYS A 89 7.54 6.53 8.52
CA LYS A 89 8.41 6.89 9.64
C LYS A 89 7.61 6.77 10.93
N VAL A 90 8.08 5.96 11.86
CA VAL A 90 7.50 5.82 13.19
C VAL A 90 8.43 6.50 14.18
N THR A 91 7.88 7.39 14.99
CA THR A 91 8.57 8.02 16.13
C THR A 91 7.96 7.49 17.41
N TYR A 92 8.80 7.05 18.35
CA TYR A 92 8.44 6.75 19.73
C TYR A 92 8.84 7.93 20.63
#